data_AF-A0A6B1DEY7-F1
#
_entry.id   AF-A0A6B1DEY7-F1
#
_cell.length_a   1.000
_cell.length_b   1.000
_cell.length_c   1.000
_cell.angle_alpha   90.00
_cell.angle_beta   90.00
_cell.angle_gamma   90.00
#
_symmetry.space_group_name_H-M   'P 1'
#
loop_
_entity.id
_entity.type
_entity.pdbx_description
1 polymer ?
#
loop_
_entity_poly.entity_id
_entity_poly.type
_entity_poly.pdbx_seq_one_letter_code
_entity_poly.pdbx_strand_id
1 'polypeptide(L)' 'MLTSTRYWRLRVGDYRVIFRIEMTRVAVMMVMTVRHRSKAYG' A
#
# COMPACT_ATOMS: atom_id res chain seq x y z
N MET A 1 -9.60 -10.14 18.80
CA MET A 1 -9.86 -10.20 17.33
C MET A 1 -9.28 -8.95 16.70
N LEU A 2 -8.12 -9.03 16.04
CA LEU A 2 -7.57 -7.89 15.31
C LEU A 2 -8.12 -7.87 13.89
N THR A 3 -8.82 -6.79 13.63
CA THR A 3 -9.64 -6.44 12.47
C THR A 3 -8.82 -6.29 11.19
N SER A 4 -9.41 -6.69 10.06
CA SER A 4 -8.93 -6.57 8.67
C SER A 4 -7.73 -5.64 8.46
N THR A 5 -6.61 -6.16 7.97
CA THR A 5 -5.49 -5.39 7.44
C THR A 5 -5.99 -4.54 6.26
N ARG A 6 -6.37 -3.28 6.53
CA ARG A 6 -6.77 -2.33 5.49
C ARG A 6 -5.53 -1.89 4.74
N TYR A 7 -5.27 -2.52 3.60
CA TYR A 7 -4.27 -2.04 2.66
C TYR A 7 -4.89 -0.97 1.75
N TRP A 8 -4.10 0.07 1.47
CA TRP A 8 -4.44 1.13 0.51
C TRP A 8 -3.58 1.01 -0.73
N ARG A 9 -4.03 1.62 -1.83
CA ARG A 9 -3.34 1.63 -3.12
C ARG A 9 -3.13 3.05 -3.61
N LEU A 10 -1.88 3.43 -3.85
CA LEU A 10 -1.47 4.69 -4.47
C LEU A 10 -1.07 4.45 -5.94
N ARG A 11 -1.45 5.38 -6.82
CA ARG A 11 -1.01 5.39 -8.22
C ARG A 11 0.14 6.39 -8.36
N VAL A 12 1.25 5.93 -8.92
CA VAL A 12 2.42 6.78 -9.24
C VAL A 12 2.80 6.50 -10.68
N GLY A 13 2.27 7.30 -11.61
CA GLY A 13 2.36 7.02 -13.05
C GLY A 13 1.90 5.59 -13.38
N ASP A 14 2.80 4.82 -13.98
CA ASP A 14 2.58 3.43 -14.35
C ASP A 14 2.83 2.42 -13.22
N TYR A 15 3.07 2.87 -11.99
CA TYR A 15 3.24 2.00 -10.83
C TYR A 15 2.01 2.02 -9.91
N ARG A 16 1.83 0.92 -9.20
CA ARG A 16 0.85 0.72 -8.13
C ARG A 16 1.62 0.38 -6.86
N VAL A 17 1.45 1.22 -5.85
CA VAL A 17 2.05 1.05 -4.53
C VAL A 17 0.95 0.58 -3.60
N ILE A 18 1.12 -0.59 -2.98
CA ILE A 18 0.23 -1.08 -1.93
C ILE A 18 0.91 -0.83 -0.60
N PHE A 19 0.19 -0.21 0.32
CA PHE A 19 0.74 0.22 1.60
C PHE A 19 -0.29 0.11 2.71
N ARG A 20 0.17 0.19 3.97
CA ARG A 20 -0.67 0.45 5.14
C ARG A 20 -0.13 1.64 5.92
N ILE A 21 -1.03 2.44 6.48
CA ILE A 21 -0.70 3.51 7.41
C ILE A 21 -0.82 2.95 8.83
N GLU A 22 0.24 3.09 9.61
CA GLU A 22 0.19 2.92 11.06
C GLU A 22 0.21 4.29 11.71
N MET A 23 -0.82 4.59 12.50
CA MET A 23 -0.92 5.82 13.26
C MET A 23 -0.34 5.61 14.65
N THR A 24 0.79 6.27 14.91
CA THR A 24 1.40 6.38 16.24
C THR A 24 1.48 7.86 16.61
N ARG A 25 2.60 8.34 17.18
CA ARG A 25 2.86 9.80 17.31
C ARG A 25 3.13 10.47 15.97
N VAL A 26 3.53 9.68 14.97
CA VAL A 26 3.66 10.09 13.57
C VAL A 26 2.93 9.09 12.68
N ALA A 27 2.44 9.56 11.54
CA ALA A 27 1.84 8.71 10.52
C ALA A 27 2.95 8.02 9.73
N VAL A 28 3.05 6.70 9.82
CA VAL A 28 4.05 5.91 9.07
C VAL A 28 3.35 5.18 7.94
N MET A 29 3.75 5.47 6.70
CA MET A 29 3.31 4.73 5.52
C MET A 29 4.24 3.54 5.28
N MET A 30 3.80 2.33 5.61
CA MET A 30 4.53 1.10 5.32
C MET A 30 4.16 0.56 3.94
N VAL A 31 5.13 0.61 3.03
CA VAL A 31 5.00 0.05 1.67
C VAL A 31 5.16 -1.47 1.71
N MET A 32 4.15 -2.18 1.24
CA MET A 32 4.13 -3.65 1.18
C MET A 32 4.62 -4.17 -0.17
N THR A 33 4.22 -3.50 -1.26
CA THR A 33 4.69 -3.85 -2.60
C THR A 33 4.60 -2.66 -3.55
N VAL A 34 5.51 -2.62 -4.51
CA VAL A 34 5.52 -1.69 -5.64
C VAL A 34 5.53 -2.53 -6.91
N ARG A 35 4.52 -2.35 -7.76
CA ARG A 35 4.41 -3.09 -9.03
C ARG A 35 4.12 -2.15 -10.18
N HIS A 36 4.78 -2.38 -11.32
CA HIS A 36 4.39 -1.75 -12.56
C HIS A 36 2.99 -2.22 -12.98
N ARG A 37 2.22 -1.39 -13.68
CA ARG A 37 0.82 -1.64 -14.06
C ARG A 37 0.64 -2.94 -14.85
N SER A 38 1.63 -3.29 -15.67
CA SER A 38 1.62 -4.52 -16.46
C SER A 38 1.84 -5.79 -15.62
N LYS A 39 2.33 -5.65 -14.39
CA LYS A 39 2.56 -6.76 -13.43
C LYS A 39 1.59 -6.74 -12.24
N ALA A 40 0.64 -5.80 -12.23
CA ALA A 40 -0.30 -5.62 -11.12
C ALA A 40 -1.55 -6.51 -11.22
N TYR A 41 -1.85 -7.06 -12.40
CA TYR A 41 -3.03 -7.90 -12.68
C TYR A 41 -2.67 -9.28 -13.23
N GLY A 42 -1.42 -9.73 -13.00
CA GLY A 42 -1.02 -11.10 -13.33
C GLY A 42 -1.79 -12.12 -12.50
#